data_AF-M6HAJ8-F1
#
_entry.id   AF-M6HAJ8-F1
#
_cell.length_a   1.000
_cell.length_b   1.000
_cell.length_c   1.000
_cell.angle_alpha   90.00
_cell.angle_beta   90.00
_cell.angle_gamma   90.00
#
_symmetry.space_group_name_H-M   'P 1'
#
loop_
_entity.id
_entity.type
_entity.pdbx_description
1 polymer ?
#
loop_
_entity_poly.entity_id
_entity_poly.type
_entity_poly.pdbx_seq_one_letter_code
_entity_poly.pdbx_strand_id
1 'polypeptide(L)'
;MIKNQKIVMKQKTFVVFLLLFILPTALFPWGTHYLIMDQILEHPSMKFISGEVESESLDSFVKKEKNSLKVLFDEFAVWEESRGSKRFKKIEFHPETASVIEFLKAARLNPATRFLEVERILPGSKPMIGNVPVSSITPYLLDHSELPARFQSTLGKKVKLRNILYTFIDEPDWGMDHDLWNLQEYGYGKQPYGKAEGEGSKAPFHMQFQNENWILSLFVPEVVKGGMILDRIELFSRLSKLAGKTGHNYWQYRFATWACHYIQDIGQPYHSKAVPDADFSYYARYIFSSKETKKI
;
A
#
# COMPACT_ATOMS: atom_id res chain seq x y z
N MET A 1 -5.36 10.74 -71.83
CA MET A 1 -4.06 10.80 -71.12
C MET A 1 -4.32 11.06 -69.64
N ILE A 2 -4.48 10.00 -68.83
CA ILE A 2 -4.42 10.13 -67.36
C ILE A 2 -3.45 9.03 -66.91
N LYS A 3 -2.31 9.47 -66.39
CA LYS A 3 -1.18 8.63 -66.02
C LYS A 3 -1.48 8.03 -64.65
N ASN A 4 -1.70 6.72 -64.58
CA ASN A 4 -1.77 5.99 -63.30
C ASN A 4 -0.44 6.16 -62.55
N GLN A 5 -0.39 7.04 -61.56
CA GLN A 5 0.68 7.08 -60.58
C GLN A 5 0.53 5.86 -59.67
N LYS A 6 1.31 4.80 -59.95
CA LYS A 6 1.52 3.73 -58.98
C LYS A 6 2.20 4.36 -57.76
N ILE A 7 1.48 4.42 -56.65
CA ILE A 7 2.06 4.65 -55.33
C ILE A 7 2.92 3.42 -55.02
N VAL A 8 4.19 3.45 -55.42
CA VAL A 8 5.17 2.47 -54.97
C VAL A 8 5.61 2.91 -53.59
N MET A 9 4.84 2.55 -52.57
CA MET A 9 5.37 2.52 -51.22
C MET A 9 6.52 1.52 -51.23
N LYS A 10 7.76 2.02 -51.06
CA LYS A 10 8.94 1.17 -50.90
C LYS A 10 8.63 0.19 -49.76
N GLN A 11 8.78 -1.12 -50.00
CA GLN A 11 8.50 -2.18 -49.02
C GLN A 11 9.13 -1.90 -47.64
N LYS A 12 10.28 -1.21 -47.61
CA LYS A 12 10.95 -0.76 -46.37
C LYS A 12 10.12 0.24 -45.55
N THR A 13 9.37 1.14 -46.18
CA THR A 13 8.53 2.14 -45.49
C THR A 13 7.27 1.50 -44.88
N PHE A 14 6.74 0.44 -45.49
CA PHE A 14 5.60 -0.32 -44.97
C PHE A 14 5.99 -1.19 -43.76
N VAL A 15 7.18 -1.79 -43.78
CA VAL A 15 7.73 -2.58 -42.66
C VAL A 15 7.98 -1.70 -41.42
N VAL A 16 8.49 -0.47 -41.59
CA VAL A 16 8.68 0.49 -40.48
C VAL A 16 7.34 0.91 -39.86
N PHE A 17 6.30 1.11 -40.68
CA PHE A 17 4.95 1.41 -40.17
C PHE A 17 4.30 0.23 -39.43
N LEU A 18 4.53 -1.00 -39.88
CA LEU A 18 4.03 -2.19 -39.18
C LEU A 18 4.74 -2.42 -37.83
N LEU A 19 6.04 -2.11 -37.74
CA LEU A 19 6.82 -2.20 -36.49
C LEU A 19 6.36 -1.19 -35.43
N LEU A 20 5.83 -0.02 -35.84
CA LEU A 20 5.26 0.96 -34.92
C LEU A 20 3.96 0.46 -34.24
N PHE A 21 3.23 -0.49 -34.85
CA PHE A 21 2.09 -1.17 -34.23
C PHE A 21 2.47 -2.36 -33.34
N ILE A 22 3.74 -2.77 -33.34
CA ILE A 22 4.28 -3.83 -32.47
C ILE A 22 5.03 -3.23 -31.27
N LEU A 23 5.12 -1.90 -31.17
CA LEU A 23 5.55 -1.27 -29.93
C LEU A 23 4.53 -1.69 -28.86
N PRO A 24 4.95 -2.40 -27.80
CA PRO A 24 4.06 -2.61 -26.68
C PRO A 24 3.69 -1.20 -26.21
N THR A 25 2.41 -0.83 -26.37
CA THR A 25 1.84 0.20 -25.53
C THR A 25 2.24 -0.20 -24.12
N ALA A 26 2.84 0.73 -23.37
CA ALA A 26 3.27 0.44 -22.01
C ALA A 26 2.07 -0.13 -21.26
N LEU A 27 2.00 -1.45 -21.18
CA LEU A 27 1.00 -2.13 -20.39
C LEU A 27 1.44 -1.78 -18.99
N PHE A 28 0.73 -0.84 -18.37
CA PHE A 28 0.93 -0.47 -16.97
C PHE A 28 0.83 -1.78 -16.17
N PRO A 29 1.96 -2.39 -15.79
CA PRO A 29 1.97 -3.76 -15.32
C PRO A 29 1.52 -3.84 -13.85
N TRP A 30 1.12 -2.70 -13.31
CA TRP A 30 0.81 -2.49 -11.92
C TRP A 30 -0.49 -1.70 -11.83
N GLY A 31 -1.54 -2.38 -11.38
CA GLY A 31 -2.86 -1.77 -11.19
C GLY A 31 -3.43 -2.05 -9.81
N THR A 32 -3.20 -3.25 -9.26
CA THR A 32 -3.73 -3.66 -7.94
C THR A 32 -2.83 -4.72 -7.29
N HIS A 33 -2.65 -4.68 -5.97
CA HIS A 33 -1.82 -5.66 -5.27
C HIS A 33 -2.49 -7.04 -5.19
N TYR A 34 -3.82 -7.09 -5.14
CA TYR A 34 -4.54 -8.35 -4.97
C TYR A 34 -4.31 -9.36 -6.09
N LEU A 35 -4.21 -8.92 -7.35
CA LEU A 35 -3.93 -9.82 -8.48
C LEU A 35 -2.49 -10.34 -8.45
N ILE A 36 -1.54 -9.49 -8.05
CA ILE A 36 -0.14 -9.88 -7.87
C ILE A 36 -0.03 -10.90 -6.74
N MET A 37 -0.70 -10.64 -5.62
CA MET A 37 -0.77 -11.57 -4.50
C MET A 37 -1.41 -12.89 -4.93
N ASP A 38 -2.57 -12.88 -5.58
CA ASP A 38 -3.24 -14.10 -6.05
C ASP A 38 -2.31 -14.96 -6.93
N GLN A 39 -1.54 -14.34 -7.84
CA GLN A 39 -0.54 -15.03 -8.65
C GLN A 39 0.63 -15.59 -7.81
N ILE A 40 1.12 -14.85 -6.81
CA ILE A 40 2.18 -15.31 -5.89
C ILE A 40 1.73 -16.54 -5.11
N LEU A 41 0.46 -16.61 -4.74
CA LEU A 41 -0.11 -17.70 -3.95
C LEU A 41 -0.18 -19.04 -4.71
N GLU A 42 0.05 -19.05 -6.03
CA GLU A 42 0.24 -20.29 -6.81
C GLU A 42 1.60 -20.97 -6.55
N HIS A 43 2.56 -20.28 -5.93
CA HIS A 43 3.88 -20.83 -5.72
C HIS A 43 3.85 -22.10 -4.82
N PRO A 44 4.54 -23.20 -5.17
CA PRO A 44 4.47 -24.46 -4.42
C PRO A 44 4.87 -24.41 -2.94
N SER A 45 5.57 -23.36 -2.50
CA SER A 45 5.88 -23.15 -1.07
C SER A 45 4.68 -22.65 -0.26
N MET A 46 3.62 -22.18 -0.91
CA MET A 46 2.44 -21.58 -0.28
C MET A 46 1.40 -22.62 0.13
N LYS A 47 1.78 -23.88 0.39
CA LYS A 47 0.84 -24.96 0.72
C LYS A 47 -0.05 -24.68 1.94
N PHE A 48 0.38 -23.81 2.85
CA PHE A 48 -0.40 -23.44 4.03
C PHE A 48 -1.70 -22.70 3.70
N ILE A 49 -1.82 -22.10 2.51
CA ILE A 49 -2.94 -21.22 2.15
C ILE A 49 -4.28 -21.96 1.99
N SER A 50 -4.24 -23.30 1.92
CA SER A 50 -5.43 -24.15 1.93
C SER A 50 -6.08 -24.25 3.32
N GLY A 51 -5.40 -23.81 4.37
CA GLY A 51 -5.96 -23.74 5.72
C GLY A 51 -7.14 -22.78 5.81
N GLU A 52 -7.98 -22.99 6.81
CA GLU A 52 -9.14 -22.15 7.11
C GLU A 52 -9.07 -21.65 8.55
N VAL A 53 -9.48 -20.40 8.75
CA VAL A 53 -9.53 -19.75 10.07
C VAL A 53 -10.88 -19.06 10.25
N GLU A 54 -11.36 -18.95 11.48
CA GLU A 54 -12.58 -18.21 11.79
C GLU A 54 -12.34 -16.71 11.62
N SER A 55 -13.27 -16.00 10.96
CA SER A 55 -13.25 -14.55 10.87
C SER A 55 -13.29 -13.92 12.26
N GLU A 56 -12.48 -12.90 12.51
CA GLU A 56 -12.44 -12.22 13.80
C GLU A 56 -12.44 -10.71 13.61
N SER A 57 -13.26 -10.01 14.40
CA SER A 57 -13.29 -8.55 14.37
C SER A 57 -12.08 -7.92 15.02
N LEU A 58 -11.70 -6.73 14.56
CA LEU A 58 -10.58 -6.00 15.15
C LEU A 58 -10.87 -5.64 16.60
N ASP A 59 -12.14 -5.32 16.91
CA ASP A 59 -12.59 -5.07 18.28
C ASP A 59 -12.37 -6.28 19.19
N SER A 60 -12.67 -7.50 18.71
CA SER A 60 -12.43 -8.73 19.48
C SER A 60 -10.96 -8.94 19.76
N PHE A 61 -10.10 -8.82 18.73
CA PHE A 61 -8.65 -8.92 18.87
C PHE A 61 -8.10 -7.89 19.86
N VAL A 62 -8.46 -6.61 19.69
CA VAL A 62 -7.97 -5.52 20.53
C VAL A 62 -8.38 -5.69 22.00
N LYS A 63 -9.61 -6.14 22.27
CA LYS A 63 -10.09 -6.36 23.63
C LYS A 63 -9.41 -7.55 24.31
N LYS A 64 -9.18 -8.65 23.58
CA LYS A 64 -8.51 -9.84 24.11
C LYS A 64 -7.02 -9.58 24.33
N GLU A 65 -6.37 -8.83 23.44
CA GLU A 65 -4.93 -8.58 23.47
C GLU A 65 -4.52 -7.24 24.09
N LYS A 66 -5.42 -6.55 24.79
CA LYS A 66 -5.17 -5.20 25.30
C LYS A 66 -3.84 -5.03 26.05
N ASN A 67 -3.45 -6.00 26.88
CA ASN A 67 -2.21 -5.93 27.65
C ASN A 67 -0.99 -6.21 26.78
N SER A 68 -1.09 -7.16 25.84
CA SER A 68 -0.03 -7.47 24.89
C SER A 68 0.20 -6.33 23.90
N LEU A 69 -0.88 -5.67 23.46
CA LEU A 69 -0.84 -4.51 22.58
C LEU A 69 -0.15 -3.32 23.24
N LYS A 70 -0.38 -3.10 24.53
CA LYS A 70 0.35 -2.08 25.29
C LYS A 70 1.87 -2.26 25.18
N VAL A 71 2.33 -3.47 25.48
CA VAL A 71 3.76 -3.81 25.42
C VAL A 71 4.28 -3.66 23.99
N LEU A 72 3.53 -4.14 22.99
CA LEU A 72 3.91 -4.01 21.59
C LEU A 72 4.10 -2.56 21.15
N PHE A 73 3.16 -1.66 21.49
CA PHE A 73 3.25 -0.25 21.12
C PHE A 73 4.37 0.48 21.87
N ASP A 74 4.63 0.12 23.13
CA ASP A 74 5.79 0.62 23.88
C ASP A 74 7.11 0.22 23.21
N GLU A 75 7.25 -1.07 22.87
CA GLU A 75 8.44 -1.58 22.20
C GLU A 75 8.61 -1.01 20.79
N PHE A 76 7.51 -0.77 20.08
CA PHE A 76 7.54 -0.14 18.77
C PHE A 76 8.06 1.29 18.87
N ALA A 77 7.57 2.08 19.83
CA ALA A 77 8.09 3.43 20.07
C ALA A 77 9.58 3.42 20.43
N VAL A 78 10.04 2.49 21.27
CA VAL A 78 11.48 2.32 21.58
C VAL A 78 12.29 1.99 20.32
N TRP A 79 11.76 1.14 19.44
CA TRP A 79 12.41 0.85 18.17
C TRP A 79 12.51 2.10 17.28
N GLU A 80 11.47 2.93 17.21
CA GLU A 80 11.48 4.19 16.48
C GLU A 80 12.50 5.20 17.04
N GLU A 81 12.60 5.30 18.37
CA GLU A 81 13.61 6.12 19.05
C GLU A 81 15.04 5.63 18.73
N SER A 82 15.26 4.31 18.80
CA SER A 82 16.59 3.70 18.62
C SER A 82 17.18 3.92 17.24
N ARG A 83 16.33 4.06 16.22
CA ARG A 83 16.73 4.36 14.83
C ARG A 83 16.84 5.86 14.54
N GLY A 84 16.56 6.71 15.53
CA GLY A 84 16.54 8.16 15.38
C GLY A 84 15.40 8.67 14.48
N SER A 85 14.25 7.99 14.48
CA SER A 85 13.07 8.47 13.75
C SER A 85 12.65 9.84 14.30
N LYS A 86 12.31 10.77 13.41
CA LYS A 86 11.93 12.14 13.77
C LYS A 86 10.45 12.43 13.49
N ARG A 87 9.75 11.47 12.90
CA ARG A 87 8.39 11.64 12.35
C ARG A 87 7.40 10.81 13.14
N PHE A 88 7.51 10.85 14.45
CA PHE A 88 6.56 10.19 15.32
C PHE A 88 6.50 10.89 16.69
N LYS A 89 5.34 10.80 17.32
CA LYS A 89 5.13 11.01 18.74
C LYS A 89 4.53 9.73 19.29
N LYS A 90 5.08 9.22 20.40
CA LYS A 90 4.50 8.06 21.08
C LYS A 90 3.08 8.40 21.53
N ILE A 91 2.13 7.55 21.16
CA ILE A 91 0.78 7.58 21.71
C ILE A 91 0.64 6.39 22.63
N GLU A 92 0.26 6.67 23.87
CA GLU A 92 0.02 5.64 24.85
C GLU A 92 -1.25 4.88 24.48
N PHE A 93 -1.15 3.56 24.34
CA PHE A 93 -2.32 2.70 24.27
C PHE A 93 -2.81 2.44 25.69
N HIS A 94 -4.09 2.67 25.98
CA HIS A 94 -4.65 2.42 27.31
C HIS A 94 -5.47 1.13 27.35
N PRO A 95 -5.00 0.04 28.01
CA PRO A 95 -5.72 -1.23 28.06
C PRO A 95 -7.13 -1.13 28.66
N GLU A 96 -7.32 -0.27 29.65
CA GLU A 96 -8.62 -0.11 30.34
C GLU A 96 -9.72 0.44 29.43
N THR A 97 -9.34 1.17 28.39
CA THR A 97 -10.26 1.75 27.40
C THR A 97 -10.03 1.16 26.01
N ALA A 98 -9.48 -0.07 25.95
CA ALA A 98 -9.13 -0.75 24.71
C ALA A 98 -10.32 -0.78 23.73
N SER A 99 -10.11 -0.18 22.57
CA SER A 99 -11.07 -0.05 21.49
C SER A 99 -10.34 0.02 20.16
N VAL A 100 -11.06 -0.19 19.05
CA VAL A 100 -10.47 -0.03 17.71
C VAL A 100 -9.88 1.37 17.53
N ILE A 101 -10.55 2.42 18.00
CA ILE A 101 -10.05 3.80 17.88
C ILE A 101 -8.73 3.97 18.67
N GLU A 102 -8.65 3.40 19.87
CA GLU A 102 -7.44 3.43 20.69
C GLU A 102 -6.28 2.70 20.00
N PHE A 103 -6.56 1.54 19.40
CA PHE A 103 -5.60 0.78 18.60
C PHE A 103 -5.10 1.60 17.41
N LEU A 104 -6.00 2.23 16.64
CA LEU A 104 -5.63 3.03 15.47
C LEU A 104 -4.79 4.24 15.85
N LYS A 105 -5.09 4.89 16.99
CA LYS A 105 -4.29 6.00 17.51
C LYS A 105 -2.90 5.56 17.93
N ALA A 106 -2.78 4.46 18.68
CA ALA A 106 -1.49 3.93 19.10
C ALA A 106 -0.64 3.45 17.89
N ALA A 107 -1.30 2.89 16.87
CA ALA A 107 -0.70 2.52 15.59
C ALA A 107 -0.44 3.71 14.65
N ARG A 108 -0.92 4.92 15.01
CA ARG A 108 -0.94 6.14 14.20
C ARG A 108 -1.45 5.91 12.78
N LEU A 109 -2.59 5.21 12.69
CA LEU A 109 -3.38 4.97 11.48
C LEU A 109 -4.59 5.89 11.46
N ASN A 110 -5.22 6.04 10.30
CA ASN A 110 -6.36 6.94 10.15
C ASN A 110 -7.56 6.40 10.97
N PRO A 111 -8.05 7.15 11.99
CA PRO A 111 -9.15 6.71 12.84
C PRO A 111 -10.49 6.48 12.11
N ALA A 112 -10.64 7.00 10.90
CA ALA A 112 -11.82 6.80 10.06
C ALA A 112 -11.80 5.47 9.28
N THR A 113 -10.68 4.76 9.28
CA THR A 113 -10.53 3.48 8.55
C THR A 113 -11.42 2.40 9.16
N ARG A 114 -12.05 1.60 8.29
CA ARG A 114 -12.94 0.49 8.68
C ARG A 114 -12.28 -0.83 8.34
N PHE A 115 -12.39 -1.79 9.26
CA PHE A 115 -11.74 -3.10 9.16
C PHE A 115 -12.77 -4.22 9.11
N LEU A 116 -13.62 -4.20 8.08
CA LEU A 116 -14.72 -5.17 7.95
C LEU A 116 -14.19 -6.58 7.64
N GLU A 117 -14.94 -7.58 8.09
CA GLU A 117 -14.73 -9.00 7.76
C GLU A 117 -15.38 -9.28 6.40
N VAL A 118 -14.56 -9.11 5.37
CA VAL A 118 -14.95 -9.32 3.98
C VAL A 118 -13.98 -10.23 3.25
N GLU A 119 -14.42 -10.75 2.12
CA GLU A 119 -13.58 -11.41 1.12
C GLU A 119 -13.81 -10.73 -0.22
N ARG A 120 -12.71 -10.37 -0.91
CA ARG A 120 -12.75 -9.86 -2.27
C ARG A 120 -13.14 -10.99 -3.22
N ILE A 121 -13.99 -10.70 -4.17
CA ILE A 121 -14.36 -11.64 -5.24
C ILE A 121 -13.44 -11.38 -6.42
N LEU A 122 -12.62 -12.37 -6.80
CA LEU A 122 -11.69 -12.25 -7.93
C LEU A 122 -12.46 -12.11 -9.26
N PRO A 123 -11.92 -11.35 -10.24
CA PRO A 123 -12.48 -11.27 -11.59
C PRO A 123 -12.71 -12.66 -12.20
N GLY A 124 -13.84 -12.84 -12.88
CA GLY A 124 -14.23 -14.13 -13.48
C GLY A 124 -14.84 -15.15 -12.51
N SER A 125 -14.88 -14.86 -11.21
CA SER A 125 -15.58 -15.71 -10.24
C SER A 125 -17.11 -15.70 -10.45
N LYS A 126 -17.78 -16.76 -10.01
CA LYS A 126 -19.25 -16.85 -10.09
C LYS A 126 -19.92 -15.72 -9.30
N PRO A 127 -21.07 -15.18 -9.76
CA PRO A 127 -21.86 -14.21 -8.99
C PRO A 127 -22.26 -14.76 -7.62
N MET A 128 -22.28 -13.91 -6.59
CA MET A 128 -22.53 -14.35 -5.21
C MET A 128 -23.69 -13.61 -4.55
N ILE A 129 -24.23 -14.24 -3.49
CA ILE A 129 -25.25 -13.69 -2.59
C ILE A 129 -24.53 -13.01 -1.41
N GLY A 130 -25.03 -11.87 -0.94
CA GLY A 130 -24.46 -11.17 0.22
C GLY A 130 -23.36 -10.17 -0.12
N ASN A 131 -23.47 -9.50 -1.26
CA ASN A 131 -22.57 -8.42 -1.67
C ASN A 131 -22.50 -7.31 -0.61
N VAL A 132 -21.28 -6.92 -0.27
CA VAL A 132 -21.00 -5.78 0.59
C VAL A 132 -20.72 -4.56 -0.30
N PRO A 133 -21.45 -3.44 -0.15
CA PRO A 133 -21.17 -2.23 -0.92
C PRO A 133 -19.74 -1.73 -0.67
N VAL A 134 -18.99 -1.42 -1.73
CA VAL A 134 -17.59 -0.95 -1.63
C VAL A 134 -17.48 0.29 -0.74
N SER A 135 -18.41 1.23 -0.88
CA SER A 135 -18.47 2.46 -0.07
C SER A 135 -18.63 2.21 1.44
N SER A 136 -19.12 1.03 1.84
CA SER A 136 -19.18 0.63 3.25
C SER A 136 -17.82 0.17 3.77
N ILE A 137 -16.97 -0.39 2.90
CA ILE A 137 -15.61 -0.85 3.21
C ILE A 137 -14.67 0.36 3.23
N THR A 138 -14.65 1.14 2.16
CA THR A 138 -13.75 2.29 2.01
C THR A 138 -14.26 3.31 1.00
N PRO A 139 -14.01 4.62 1.23
CA PRO A 139 -14.27 5.64 0.23
C PRO A 139 -13.15 5.75 -0.83
N TYR A 140 -12.01 5.09 -0.65
CA TYR A 140 -10.81 5.26 -1.49
C TYR A 140 -10.69 4.22 -2.62
N LEU A 141 -11.45 3.13 -2.55
CA LEU A 141 -11.46 2.13 -3.62
C LEU A 141 -12.41 2.55 -4.74
N LEU A 142 -11.83 3.00 -5.85
CA LEU A 142 -12.58 3.36 -7.06
C LEU A 142 -13.10 2.10 -7.75
N ASP A 143 -14.40 2.10 -8.08
CA ASP A 143 -15.01 1.03 -8.85
C ASP A 143 -14.78 1.27 -10.35
N HIS A 144 -13.87 0.49 -10.94
CA HIS A 144 -13.59 0.54 -12.38
C HIS A 144 -14.43 -0.51 -13.11
N SER A 145 -15.05 -0.13 -14.23
CA SER A 145 -15.93 -1.03 -14.99
C SER A 145 -15.20 -2.27 -15.50
N GLU A 146 -13.91 -2.14 -15.79
CA GLU A 146 -13.02 -3.17 -16.29
C GLU A 146 -12.55 -4.13 -15.18
N LEU A 147 -12.47 -3.64 -13.94
CA LEU A 147 -11.95 -4.38 -12.79
C LEU A 147 -12.79 -4.06 -11.53
N PRO A 148 -14.07 -4.45 -11.51
CA PRO A 148 -14.99 -3.99 -10.48
C PRO A 148 -14.61 -4.53 -9.11
N ALA A 149 -14.69 -3.67 -8.11
CA ALA A 149 -14.42 -4.04 -6.73
C ALA A 149 -15.65 -4.74 -6.13
N ARG A 150 -15.53 -6.03 -5.84
CA ARG A 150 -16.64 -6.84 -5.33
C ARG A 150 -16.22 -7.56 -4.07
N PHE A 151 -17.10 -7.57 -3.08
CA PHE A 151 -16.84 -8.17 -1.79
C PHE A 151 -18.07 -8.91 -1.27
N GLN A 152 -17.82 -9.95 -0.49
CA GLN A 152 -18.83 -10.63 0.31
C GLN A 152 -18.50 -10.57 1.79
N SER A 153 -19.51 -10.63 2.64
CA SER A 153 -19.29 -10.67 4.10
C SER A 153 -18.79 -12.05 4.52
N THR A 154 -17.73 -12.04 5.35
CA THR A 154 -17.18 -13.24 6.00
C THR A 154 -17.46 -13.30 7.50
N LEU A 155 -18.29 -12.38 8.03
CA LEU A 155 -18.62 -12.31 9.45
C LEU A 155 -19.16 -13.65 9.98
N GLY A 156 -18.49 -14.18 11.01
CA GLY A 156 -18.84 -15.44 11.67
C GLY A 156 -18.58 -16.69 10.82
N LYS A 157 -17.85 -16.57 9.71
CA LYS A 157 -17.55 -17.69 8.80
C LYS A 157 -16.11 -18.13 8.93
N LYS A 158 -15.83 -19.37 8.52
CA LYS A 158 -14.47 -19.80 8.22
C LYS A 158 -14.06 -19.26 6.86
N VAL A 159 -12.84 -18.73 6.78
CA VAL A 159 -12.26 -18.11 5.61
C VAL A 159 -10.96 -18.83 5.28
N LYS A 160 -10.74 -19.13 4.00
CA LYS A 160 -9.46 -19.68 3.56
C LYS A 160 -8.35 -18.65 3.73
N LEU A 161 -7.17 -19.11 4.14
CA LEU A 161 -6.00 -18.24 4.27
C LEU A 161 -5.66 -17.55 2.95
N ARG A 162 -5.77 -18.25 1.81
CA ARG A 162 -5.64 -17.63 0.48
C ARG A 162 -6.51 -16.37 0.34
N ASN A 163 -7.76 -16.45 0.78
CA ASN A 163 -8.74 -15.37 0.64
C ASN A 163 -8.36 -14.16 1.48
N ILE A 164 -7.87 -14.37 2.70
CA ILE A 164 -7.36 -13.29 3.56
C ILE A 164 -6.18 -12.60 2.87
N LEU A 165 -5.22 -13.37 2.35
CA LEU A 165 -3.99 -12.85 1.77
C LEU A 165 -4.25 -11.98 0.53
N TYR A 166 -5.04 -12.43 -0.46
CA TYR A 166 -5.32 -11.57 -1.61
C TYR A 166 -6.34 -10.47 -1.28
N THR A 167 -7.27 -10.66 -0.34
CA THR A 167 -8.30 -9.64 -0.05
C THR A 167 -7.66 -8.41 0.59
N PHE A 168 -6.85 -8.63 1.62
CA PHE A 168 -6.38 -7.56 2.49
C PHE A 168 -5.01 -7.00 2.10
N ILE A 169 -4.42 -7.44 0.99
CA ILE A 169 -3.16 -6.87 0.48
C ILE A 169 -3.35 -5.44 -0.03
N ASP A 170 -4.55 -5.05 -0.47
CA ASP A 170 -4.83 -3.65 -0.80
C ASP A 170 -5.33 -2.85 0.43
N GLU A 171 -5.56 -3.48 1.58
CA GLU A 171 -6.24 -2.82 2.70
C GLU A 171 -5.52 -1.57 3.25
N PRO A 172 -4.18 -1.47 3.24
CA PRO A 172 -3.49 -0.22 3.53
C PRO A 172 -3.95 0.97 2.67
N ASP A 173 -4.24 0.74 1.39
CA ASP A 173 -4.77 1.75 0.47
C ASP A 173 -6.24 2.11 0.75
N TRP A 174 -6.95 1.30 1.55
CA TRP A 174 -8.36 1.53 1.86
C TRP A 174 -8.60 2.61 2.92
N GLY A 175 -7.57 3.38 3.27
CA GLY A 175 -7.71 4.55 4.13
C GLY A 175 -6.67 4.67 5.24
N MET A 176 -5.90 3.61 5.53
CA MET A 176 -5.03 3.56 6.72
C MET A 176 -4.06 4.73 6.81
N ASP A 177 -3.48 5.11 5.67
CA ASP A 177 -2.44 6.13 5.57
C ASP A 177 -2.91 7.48 5.01
N HIS A 178 -4.23 7.65 4.84
CA HIS A 178 -4.80 8.88 4.32
C HIS A 178 -4.90 9.95 5.41
N ASP A 179 -4.60 11.20 5.01
CA ASP A 179 -4.84 12.43 5.78
C ASP A 179 -4.19 12.48 7.18
N LEU A 180 -3.11 11.71 7.39
CA LEU A 180 -2.43 11.57 8.69
C LEU A 180 -1.58 12.77 9.11
N TRP A 181 -1.06 13.54 8.16
CA TRP A 181 -0.12 14.64 8.43
C TRP A 181 -0.73 15.80 9.23
N ASN A 182 -2.06 15.93 9.19
CA ASN A 182 -2.80 16.96 9.91
C ASN A 182 -3.09 16.58 11.37
N LEU A 183 -2.88 15.31 11.74
CA LEU A 183 -3.03 14.81 13.11
C LEU A 183 -1.77 15.14 13.91
N GLN A 184 -1.76 16.33 14.52
CA GLN A 184 -0.60 16.84 15.27
C GLN A 184 -0.18 15.91 16.40
N GLU A 185 -1.13 15.19 17.00
CA GLU A 185 -0.88 14.20 18.05
C GLU A 185 0.02 13.04 17.59
N TYR A 186 0.05 12.73 16.28
CA TYR A 186 0.84 11.64 15.72
C TYR A 186 2.31 12.02 15.52
N GLY A 187 2.62 13.32 15.48
CA GLY A 187 4.00 13.81 15.42
C GLY A 187 4.71 13.53 14.09
N TYR A 188 3.98 13.30 12.99
CA TYR A 188 4.59 13.10 11.66
C TYR A 188 5.32 14.34 11.13
N GLY A 189 4.92 15.53 11.61
CA GLY A 189 5.50 16.81 11.20
C GLY A 189 5.04 17.23 9.81
N LYS A 190 5.88 17.95 9.07
CA LYS A 190 5.56 18.40 7.72
C LYS A 190 5.70 17.26 6.72
N GLN A 191 4.69 17.04 5.88
CA GLN A 191 4.73 16.06 4.79
C GLN A 191 5.95 16.29 3.87
N PRO A 192 6.76 15.25 3.59
CA PRO A 192 7.98 15.37 2.81
C PRO A 192 7.75 15.47 1.30
N TYR A 193 6.71 14.82 0.77
CA TYR A 193 6.34 14.82 -0.66
C TYR A 193 4.90 14.31 -0.85
N GLY A 194 4.37 14.51 -2.06
CA GLY A 194 2.96 14.26 -2.37
C GLY A 194 2.06 15.45 -2.04
N LYS A 195 0.80 15.37 -2.48
CA LYS A 195 -0.22 16.38 -2.13
C LYS A 195 -0.70 16.13 -0.69
N ALA A 196 -1.12 17.19 0.00
CA ALA A 196 -1.56 17.09 1.40
C ALA A 196 -2.87 16.33 1.60
N GLU A 197 -3.69 16.21 0.54
CA GLU A 197 -5.04 15.63 0.58
C GLU A 197 -5.17 14.52 -0.46
N GLY A 198 -6.09 13.58 -0.19
CA GLY A 198 -6.40 12.46 -1.08
C GLY A 198 -5.24 11.48 -1.22
N GLU A 199 -5.13 10.83 -2.38
CA GLU A 199 -4.09 9.83 -2.70
C GLU A 199 -2.66 10.35 -2.49
N GLY A 200 -2.44 11.66 -2.59
CA GLY A 200 -1.11 12.24 -2.35
C GLY A 200 -0.68 12.17 -0.89
N SER A 201 -1.63 12.14 0.05
CA SER A 201 -1.37 12.22 1.49
C SER A 201 -0.70 10.95 2.03
N LYS A 202 -1.00 9.80 1.42
CA LYS A 202 -0.41 8.51 1.78
C LYS A 202 0.98 8.29 1.20
N ALA A 203 1.39 9.08 0.19
CA ALA A 203 2.61 8.83 -0.58
C ALA A 203 3.85 8.53 0.28
N PRO A 204 4.15 9.25 1.38
CA PRO A 204 5.34 8.93 2.17
C PRO A 204 5.24 7.67 3.02
N PHE A 205 4.05 7.10 3.22
CA PHE A 205 3.86 5.80 3.86
C PHE A 205 4.01 4.63 2.88
N HIS A 206 3.87 4.89 1.57
CA HIS A 206 3.89 3.90 0.48
C HIS A 206 5.10 4.02 -0.47
N MET A 207 5.88 5.10 -0.36
CA MET A 207 7.05 5.35 -1.21
C MET A 207 8.31 5.57 -0.35
N GLN A 208 9.46 5.16 -0.87
CA GLN A 208 10.73 5.28 -0.17
C GLN A 208 11.89 5.49 -1.15
N PHE A 209 12.58 6.62 -1.02
CA PHE A 209 13.60 7.06 -1.98
C PHE A 209 15.03 6.99 -1.44
N GLN A 210 15.29 6.10 -0.46
CA GLN A 210 16.57 6.05 0.25
C GLN A 210 17.77 5.68 -0.65
N ASN A 211 17.51 5.06 -1.81
CA ASN A 211 18.52 4.67 -2.79
C ASN A 211 18.74 5.74 -3.89
N GLU A 212 18.15 6.93 -3.74
CA GLU A 212 18.39 8.03 -4.67
C GLU A 212 19.85 8.50 -4.64
N ASN A 213 20.27 9.12 -5.73
CA ASN A 213 21.65 9.58 -5.86
C ASN A 213 22.03 10.64 -4.80
N TRP A 214 23.33 10.81 -4.62
CA TRP A 214 23.89 11.72 -3.62
C TRP A 214 23.47 13.19 -3.82
N ILE A 215 23.16 13.61 -5.06
CA ILE A 215 22.70 14.97 -5.37
C ILE A 215 21.34 15.20 -4.72
N LEU A 216 20.36 14.32 -4.94
CA LEU A 216 19.05 14.43 -4.28
C LEU A 216 19.17 14.32 -2.77
N SER A 217 20.03 13.43 -2.28
CA SER A 217 20.30 13.30 -0.84
C SER A 217 20.84 14.59 -0.21
N LEU A 218 21.58 15.41 -0.95
CA LEU A 218 22.13 16.68 -0.49
C LEU A 218 21.12 17.84 -0.62
N PHE A 219 20.44 17.94 -1.76
CA PHE A 219 19.59 19.09 -2.07
C PHE A 219 18.13 18.92 -1.63
N VAL A 220 17.65 17.69 -1.44
CA VAL A 220 16.27 17.38 -1.04
C VAL A 220 16.24 16.23 -0.01
N PRO A 221 16.97 16.34 1.12
CA PRO A 221 17.10 15.26 2.09
C PRO A 221 15.77 14.80 2.69
N GLU A 222 14.79 15.72 2.80
CA GLU A 222 13.45 15.41 3.29
C GLU A 222 12.71 14.41 2.40
N VAL A 223 12.92 14.44 1.08
CA VAL A 223 12.29 13.48 0.15
C VAL A 223 12.96 12.12 0.28
N VAL A 224 14.29 12.09 0.27
CA VAL A 224 15.08 10.85 0.36
C VAL A 224 14.86 10.11 1.69
N LYS A 225 14.74 10.86 2.79
CA LYS A 225 14.66 10.31 4.17
C LYS A 225 13.26 10.35 4.78
N GLY A 226 12.28 10.91 4.08
CA GLY A 226 10.94 11.14 4.62
C GLY A 226 9.97 9.96 4.49
N GLY A 227 10.37 8.88 3.81
CA GLY A 227 9.57 7.66 3.69
C GLY A 227 9.43 6.91 5.03
N MET A 228 8.23 6.40 5.28
CA MET A 228 7.79 5.73 6.50
C MET A 228 7.42 4.25 6.26
N ILE A 229 7.76 3.71 5.08
CA ILE A 229 7.42 2.32 4.72
C ILE A 229 7.97 1.33 5.76
N LEU A 230 9.22 1.53 6.20
CA LEU A 230 9.85 0.63 7.17
C LEU A 230 9.11 0.60 8.52
N ASP A 231 8.59 1.74 8.96
CA ASP A 231 7.79 1.87 10.18
C ASP A 231 6.48 1.07 10.06
N ARG A 232 5.84 1.10 8.87
CA ARG A 232 4.65 0.28 8.58
C ARG A 232 4.96 -1.21 8.52
N ILE A 233 6.04 -1.61 7.84
CA ILE A 233 6.49 -3.01 7.79
C ILE A 233 6.77 -3.53 9.20
N GLU A 234 7.48 -2.77 10.03
CA GLU A 234 7.82 -3.16 11.39
C GLU A 234 6.57 -3.31 12.27
N LEU A 235 5.69 -2.30 12.27
CA LEU A 235 4.45 -2.31 13.04
C LEU A 235 3.59 -3.53 12.72
N PHE A 236 3.31 -3.75 11.43
CA PHE A 236 2.44 -4.85 11.02
C PHE A 236 3.09 -6.22 11.17
N SER A 237 4.42 -6.31 11.04
CA SER A 237 5.16 -7.53 11.38
C SER A 237 5.08 -7.87 12.86
N ARG A 238 5.16 -6.87 13.75
CA ARG A 238 4.99 -7.07 15.21
C ARG A 238 3.57 -7.52 15.55
N LEU A 239 2.57 -6.86 14.97
CA LEU A 239 1.17 -7.19 15.18
C LEU A 239 0.84 -8.61 14.70
N SER A 240 1.36 -9.00 13.52
CA SER A 240 1.23 -10.35 13.00
C SER A 240 1.84 -11.39 13.95
N LYS A 241 3.07 -11.14 14.41
CA LYS A 241 3.77 -12.04 15.35
C LYS A 241 3.02 -12.16 16.67
N LEU A 242 2.47 -11.06 17.20
CA LEU A 242 1.66 -11.08 18.41
C LEU A 242 0.41 -11.96 18.20
N ALA A 243 -0.39 -11.64 17.17
CA ALA A 243 -1.61 -12.37 16.88
C ALA A 243 -1.36 -13.88 16.69
N GLY A 244 -0.30 -14.27 15.97
CA GLY A 244 0.05 -15.68 15.82
C GLY A 244 0.46 -16.37 17.13
N LYS A 245 1.19 -15.67 18.01
CA LYS A 245 1.59 -16.21 19.32
C LYS A 245 0.42 -16.42 20.27
N THR A 246 -0.65 -15.62 20.14
CA THR A 246 -1.80 -15.66 21.04
C THR A 246 -3.04 -16.32 20.43
N GLY A 247 -2.91 -16.97 19.27
CA GLY A 247 -3.95 -17.80 18.68
C GLY A 247 -4.95 -17.06 17.79
N HIS A 248 -4.66 -15.80 17.45
CA HIS A 248 -5.47 -14.94 16.59
C HIS A 248 -5.11 -15.10 15.11
N ASN A 249 -5.27 -16.30 14.56
CA ASN A 249 -4.77 -16.63 13.22
C ASN A 249 -5.34 -15.72 12.11
N TYR A 250 -6.61 -15.32 12.19
CA TYR A 250 -7.20 -14.39 11.22
C TYR A 250 -6.41 -13.07 11.15
N TRP A 251 -6.11 -12.49 12.31
CA TRP A 251 -5.32 -11.26 12.43
C TRP A 251 -3.84 -11.48 12.15
N GLN A 252 -3.28 -12.64 12.50
CA GLN A 252 -1.90 -13.00 12.13
C GLN A 252 -1.69 -12.83 10.62
N TYR A 253 -2.55 -13.46 9.80
CA TYR A 253 -2.44 -13.42 8.35
C TYR A 253 -2.85 -12.06 7.78
N ARG A 254 -3.90 -11.40 8.30
CA ARG A 254 -4.28 -10.05 7.84
C ARG A 254 -3.19 -9.02 8.10
N PHE A 255 -2.59 -8.98 9.30
CA PHE A 255 -1.45 -8.09 9.60
C PHE A 255 -0.20 -8.44 8.79
N ALA A 256 0.11 -9.73 8.59
CA ALA A 256 1.21 -10.13 7.70
C ALA A 256 0.98 -9.59 6.28
N THR A 257 -0.26 -9.66 5.81
CA THR A 257 -0.67 -9.17 4.50
C THR A 257 -0.46 -7.67 4.38
N TRP A 258 -0.79 -6.89 5.41
CA TRP A 258 -0.50 -5.46 5.42
C TRP A 258 1.00 -5.19 5.35
N ALA A 259 1.85 -5.92 6.10
CA ALA A 259 3.30 -5.80 5.95
C ALA A 259 3.76 -6.13 4.51
N CYS A 260 3.19 -7.17 3.89
CA CYS A 260 3.47 -7.54 2.51
C CYS A 260 3.09 -6.45 1.50
N HIS A 261 2.04 -5.66 1.75
CA HIS A 261 1.65 -4.55 0.88
C HIS A 261 2.82 -3.58 0.68
N TYR A 262 3.36 -3.08 1.80
CA TYR A 262 4.50 -2.16 1.82
C TYR A 262 5.78 -2.77 1.23
N ILE A 263 5.97 -4.09 1.36
CA ILE A 263 7.07 -4.79 0.70
C ILE A 263 6.87 -4.81 -0.83
N GLN A 264 5.64 -5.05 -1.30
CA GLN A 264 5.32 -4.98 -2.73
C GLN A 264 5.49 -3.56 -3.27
N ASP A 265 5.12 -2.54 -2.49
CA ASP A 265 5.33 -1.13 -2.84
C ASP A 265 6.80 -0.83 -3.11
N ILE A 266 7.73 -1.22 -2.23
CA ILE A 266 9.17 -1.00 -2.47
C ILE A 266 9.64 -1.73 -3.74
N GLY A 267 9.05 -2.87 -4.08
CA GLY A 267 9.34 -3.59 -5.32
C GLY A 267 8.92 -2.84 -6.59
N GLN A 268 8.09 -1.80 -6.47
CA GLN A 268 7.57 -1.02 -7.57
C GLN A 268 8.53 0.17 -7.87
N PRO A 269 9.07 0.30 -9.10
CA PRO A 269 10.08 1.31 -9.41
C PRO A 269 9.65 2.78 -9.19
N TYR A 270 8.39 3.11 -9.44
CA TYR A 270 7.82 4.44 -9.19
C TYR A 270 7.73 4.76 -7.68
N HIS A 271 7.53 3.78 -6.81
CA HIS A 271 7.57 3.95 -5.34
C HIS A 271 8.98 4.01 -4.76
N SER A 272 9.99 3.56 -5.52
CA SER A 272 11.39 3.51 -5.07
C SER A 272 12.33 4.50 -5.76
N LYS A 273 11.84 5.27 -6.75
CA LYS A 273 12.60 6.31 -7.47
C LYS A 273 11.75 7.57 -7.61
N ALA A 274 12.19 8.66 -6.99
CA ALA A 274 11.45 9.92 -6.90
C ALA A 274 11.23 10.57 -8.27
N VAL A 275 12.18 10.39 -9.18
CA VAL A 275 12.07 10.85 -10.57
C VAL A 275 12.49 9.72 -11.50
N PRO A 276 11.55 8.84 -11.91
CA PRO A 276 11.85 7.62 -12.68
C PRO A 276 12.70 7.86 -13.93
N ASP A 277 12.50 9.01 -14.61
CA ASP A 277 13.16 9.39 -15.86
C ASP A 277 14.30 10.41 -15.70
N ALA A 278 14.69 10.75 -14.47
CA ALA A 278 15.76 11.74 -14.28
C ALA A 278 17.12 11.20 -14.74
N ASP A 279 17.77 12.01 -15.56
CA ASP A 279 19.16 11.88 -15.97
C ASP A 279 20.03 12.98 -15.34
N PHE A 280 21.34 12.97 -15.63
CA PHE A 280 22.25 14.00 -15.14
C PHE A 280 21.79 15.43 -15.55
N SER A 281 21.22 15.59 -16.74
CA SER A 281 20.74 16.89 -17.23
C SER A 281 19.56 17.42 -16.42
N TYR A 282 18.66 16.53 -15.99
CA TYR A 282 17.56 16.85 -15.08
C TYR A 282 18.10 17.36 -13.74
N TYR A 283 19.05 16.64 -13.13
CA TYR A 283 19.61 17.05 -11.84
C TYR A 283 20.43 18.33 -11.94
N ALA A 284 21.19 18.54 -13.03
CA ALA A 284 21.89 19.80 -13.26
C ALA A 284 20.91 20.98 -13.36
N ARG A 285 19.85 20.84 -14.17
CA ARG A 285 18.78 21.86 -14.24
C ARG A 285 18.14 22.11 -12.88
N TYR A 286 17.86 21.05 -12.13
CA TYR A 286 17.29 21.15 -10.78
C TYR A 286 18.22 21.92 -9.83
N ILE A 287 19.52 21.64 -9.80
CA ILE A 287 20.47 22.38 -8.92
C ILE A 287 20.40 23.88 -9.20
N PHE A 288 20.46 24.27 -10.47
CA PHE A 288 20.52 25.66 -10.90
C PHE A 288 19.15 26.36 -11.01
N SER A 289 18.04 25.65 -10.76
CA SER A 289 16.71 26.25 -10.79
C SER A 289 16.39 27.05 -9.51
N SER A 290 15.56 28.08 -9.64
CA SER A 290 15.09 28.91 -8.53
C SER A 290 14.28 28.09 -7.51
N LYS A 291 14.21 28.53 -6.25
CA LYS A 291 13.40 27.82 -5.23
C LYS A 291 11.92 27.64 -5.63
N GLU A 292 11.38 28.53 -6.46
CA GLU A 292 9.99 28.47 -6.94
C GLU A 292 9.76 27.34 -7.96
N THR A 293 10.79 26.93 -8.71
CA THR A 293 10.71 25.87 -9.73
C THR A 293 11.00 24.46 -9.19
N LYS A 294 11.33 24.33 -7.89
CA LYS A 294 11.73 23.07 -7.24
C LYS A 294 10.59 22.30 -6.55
N LYS A 295 9.33 22.65 -6.81
CA LYS A 295 8.19 21.86 -6.29
C LYS A 295 8.08 20.56 -7.10
N ILE A 296 8.51 19.46 -6.48
CA ILE A 296 8.24 18.08 -6.91
C ILE A 296 6.87 17.69 -6.35
#